data_AF-A0A920NZ97-F1
#
_entry.id   AF-A0A920NZ97-F1
#
_cell.length_a   1.000
_cell.length_b   1.000
_cell.length_c   1.000
_cell.angle_alpha   90.00
_cell.angle_beta   90.00
_cell.angle_gamma   90.00
#
_symmetry.space_group_name_H-M   'P 1'
#
loop_
_entity.id
_entity.type
_entity.pdbx_description
1 polymer ?
#
loop_
_entity_poly.entity_id
_entity_poly.type
_entity_poly.pdbx_seq_one_letter_code
_entity_poly.pdbx_strand_id
1 'polypeptide(L)' 'MLAHKAEEEGIAVAKLIAGQSGHVNYDVIPGVIYTSPEVASVGKTEEQLKEFKKSIK' A
#
# COMPACT_ATOMS: atom_id res chain seq x y z
N MET A 1 9.82 -1.88 1.02
CA MET A 1 10.42 -1.68 -0.32
C MET A 1 9.79 -2.72 -1.23
N LEU A 2 8.99 -2.31 -2.22
CA LEU A 2 8.20 -3.20 -3.08
C LEU A 2 8.25 -2.68 -4.52
N ALA A 3 8.27 -3.59 -5.50
CA ALA A 3 8.38 -3.23 -6.91
C ALA A 3 7.19 -2.38 -7.39
N HIS A 4 5.97 -2.87 -7.14
CA HIS A 4 4.73 -2.18 -7.54
C HIS A 4 4.51 -0.84 -6.78
N LYS A 5 5.14 -0.65 -5.61
CA LYS A 5 5.17 0.67 -4.94
C LYS A 5 5.96 1.68 -5.78
N ALA A 6 7.16 1.30 -6.23
CA ALA A 6 8.01 2.18 -7.03
C ALA A 6 7.39 2.48 -8.39
N GLU A 7 6.68 1.51 -8.99
CA GLU A 7 5.93 1.69 -10.23
C GLU A 7 4.85 2.77 -10.09
N GLU A 8 3.97 2.66 -9.09
CA GLU A 8 2.88 3.62 -8.88
C GLU A 8 3.40 5.02 -8.52
N GLU A 9 4.46 5.09 -7.71
CA GLU A 9 5.16 6.36 -7.42
C GLU A 9 5.74 6.99 -8.70
N GLY A 10 6.32 6.18 -9.60
CA GLY A 10 6.82 6.64 -10.90
C GLY A 10 5.70 7.21 -11.79
N ILE A 11 4.56 6.53 -11.86
CA ILE A 11 3.38 7.01 -12.59
C ILE A 11 2.86 8.32 -11.99
N ALA A 12 2.77 8.41 -10.66
CA ALA A 12 2.32 9.62 -9.99
C ALA A 12 3.23 10.81 -10.28
N VAL A 13 4.56 10.62 -10.26
CA VAL A 13 5.53 11.66 -10.63
C VAL A 13 5.36 12.09 -12.09
N ALA A 14 5.22 11.14 -13.02
CA ALA A 14 5.01 11.46 -14.43
C ALA A 14 3.73 12.29 -14.65
N LYS A 15 2.64 11.96 -13.96
CA LYS A 15 1.38 12.73 -14.00
C LYS A 15 1.56 14.14 -13.46
N LEU A 16 2.26 14.31 -12.34
CA LEU A 16 2.54 15.63 -11.77
C LEU A 16 3.37 16.50 -12.72
N ILE A 17 4.39 15.93 -13.37
CA ILE A 17 5.19 16.63 -14.39
C ILE A 17 4.32 17.07 -15.58
N ALA A 18 3.35 16.24 -15.98
CA ALA A 18 2.39 16.56 -17.04
C ALA A 18 1.26 17.54 -16.61
N GLY A 19 1.30 18.08 -15.39
CA GLY A 19 0.25 18.96 -14.86
C GLY A 19 -1.07 18.26 -14.51
N GLN A 20 -1.05 16.93 -14.43
CA GLN A 20 -2.19 16.10 -14.02
C GLN A 20 -2.11 15.77 -12.53
N SER A 21 -3.20 15.21 -11.98
CA SER A 21 -3.22 14.73 -10.60
C SER A 21 -2.43 13.42 -10.46
N GLY A 22 -1.32 13.45 -9.72
CA GLY A 22 -0.62 12.26 -9.24
C GLY A 22 -0.92 12.00 -7.77
N HIS A 23 -1.55 10.88 -7.45
CA HIS A 23 -1.82 10.46 -6.07
C HIS A 23 -1.51 8.97 -5.93
N VAL A 24 -0.92 8.60 -4.79
CA VAL A 24 -0.64 7.22 -4.42
C VAL A 24 -1.27 6.97 -3.04
N ASN A 25 -2.13 5.96 -2.94
CA ASN A 25 -2.69 5.55 -1.66
C ASN A 25 -1.84 4.41 -1.06
N TYR A 26 -1.03 4.74 -0.07
CA TYR A 26 -0.12 3.78 0.57
C TYR A 26 -0.84 2.74 1.44
N ASP A 27 -2.04 3.05 1.93
CA ASP A 27 -2.79 2.13 2.80
C ASP A 27 -3.30 0.89 2.02
N VAL A 28 -3.30 0.94 0.69
CA VAL A 28 -3.80 -0.14 -0.17
C VAL A 28 -2.70 -0.84 -0.99
N ILE A 29 -1.43 -0.61 -0.64
CA ILE A 29 -0.29 -1.29 -1.28
C ILE A 29 -0.10 -2.67 -0.63
N PRO A 30 -0.27 -3.79 -1.37
CA PRO A 30 -0.15 -5.12 -0.79
C PRO A 30 1.31 -5.55 -0.59
N GLY A 31 1.59 -6.24 0.51
CA GLY A 31 2.84 -6.97 0.71
C GLY A 31 2.68 -8.45 0.42
N VAL A 32 3.65 -9.08 -0.25
CA VAL A 32 3.63 -10.52 -0.56
C VAL A 32 4.94 -11.18 -0.16
N ILE A 33 4.83 -12.36 0.45
CA ILE A 33 5.92 -13.28 0.79
C ILE A 33 5.71 -14.58 0.01
N TYR A 34 6.61 -14.86 -0.92
CA TYR A 34 6.53 -15.99 -1.87
C TYR A 34 7.08 -17.31 -1.31
N THR A 35 6.70 -17.67 -0.08
CA THR A 35 6.98 -18.99 0.51
C THR A 35 5.94 -20.02 0.08
N SER A 36 6.05 -21.27 0.52
CA SER A 36 4.99 -22.27 0.37
C SER A 36 4.55 -22.76 1.75
N PRO A 37 3.34 -22.40 2.24
CA PRO A 37 2.34 -21.56 1.56
C PRO A 37 2.77 -20.09 1.46
N GLU A 38 2.19 -19.39 0.49
CA GLU A 38 2.39 -17.94 0.29
C GLU A 38 1.61 -17.15 1.33
N VAL A 39 2.07 -15.92 1.60
CA VAL A 39 1.39 -14.99 2.52
C VAL A 39 1.28 -13.62 1.87
N ALA A 40 0.09 -13.04 1.89
CA ALA A 40 -0.14 -11.67 1.43
C ALA A 40 -0.98 -10.89 2.45
N SER A 41 -0.73 -9.59 2.55
CA SER A 41 -1.50 -8.68 3.40
C SER A 41 -1.64 -7.31 2.75
N VAL A 42 -2.72 -6.60 3.08
CA VAL A 42 -3.02 -5.24 2.63
C VAL A 42 -3.82 -4.53 3.71
N GLY A 43 -3.68 -3.21 3.81
CA GLY A 43 -4.39 -2.43 4.83
C GLY A 43 -3.71 -2.47 6.20
N LYS A 44 -4.50 -2.17 7.23
CA LYS A 44 -4.02 -2.11 8.61
C LYS A 44 -4.07 -3.48 9.28
N THR A 45 -3.10 -3.75 10.14
CA THR A 45 -3.11 -4.94 10.99
C THR A 45 -4.10 -4.79 12.15
N GLU A 46 -4.44 -5.89 12.80
CA GLU A 46 -5.31 -5.89 13.97
C GLU A 46 -4.70 -5.06 15.12
N GLU A 47 -3.39 -5.18 15.34
CA GLU A 47 -2.65 -4.43 16.36
C GLU A 47 -2.75 -2.93 16.10
N GLN A 48 -2.53 -2.50 14.85
CA GLN A 48 -2.66 -1.11 14.45
C GLN A 48 -4.08 -0.59 14.72
N LEU A 49 -5.11 -1.37 14.39
CA LEU A 49 -6.50 -0.97 14.63
C LEU A 49 -6.83 -0.85 16.13
N LYS A 50 -6.27 -1.72 16.98
CA LYS A 50 -6.38 -1.62 18.43
C LYS A 50 -5.73 -0.35 18.96
N GLU A 51 -4.55 0.03 18.46
CA GLU A 51 -3.90 1.30 18.81
C GLU A 51 -4.75 2.52 18.40
N PHE A 52 -5.38 2.47 17.22
CA PHE A 52 -6.32 3.50 16.77
C PHE A 52 -7.66 3.50 17.51
N LYS A 53 -7.84 2.62 18.51
CA LYS A 53 -9.10 2.43 19.26
C LYS A 53 -10.30 2.20 18.34
N LYS A 54 -10.10 1.52 17.21
CA LYS A 54 -11.18 1.15 16.29
C LYS A 54 -11.81 -0.17 16.73
N SER A 55 -13.13 -0.28 16.61
CA SER A 55 -13.84 -1.54 16.83
C SER A 55 -13.47 -2.52 15.72
N ILE A 56 -12.95 -3.67 16.13
CA ILE A 56 -12.70 -4.82 15.26
C ILE A 56 -13.86 -5.79 15.51
N LYS A 57 -14.52 -6.26 14.46
CA LYS A 57 -15.62 -7.22 14.54
C LYS A 57 -15.11 -8.64 14.37
#